data_AF-A0A5J4QH52-F1
#
_entry.id   AF-A0A5J4QH52-F1
#
_cell.length_a   1.000
_cell.length_b   1.000
_cell.length_c   1.000
_cell.angle_alpha   90.00
_cell.angle_beta   90.00
_cell.angle_gamma   90.00
#
_symmetry.space_group_name_H-M   'P 1'
#
loop_
_entity.id
_entity.type
_entity.pdbx_description
1 polymer ?
#
loop_
_entity_poly.entity_id
_entity_poly.type
_entity_poly.pdbx_seq_one_letter_code
_entity_poly.pdbx_strand_id
1 'polypeptide(L)' 'LFQPPKSPELNPVEHLWHHVREKGNFKNHTFHSLCEVETHLMSELNKLSLNFETVKNITRFKWIKNIL' A
#
# COMPACT_ATOMS: atom_id res chain seq x y z
N LEU A 1 -3.94 6.89 17.25
CA LEU A 1 -4.29 7.00 15.81
C LEU A 1 -5.81 6.97 15.72
N PHE A 2 -6.44 8.06 15.24
CA PHE A 2 -7.89 8.12 15.04
C PHE A 2 -8.19 7.84 13.57
N GLN A 3 -8.98 6.81 13.29
CA GLN A 3 -9.46 6.48 11.96
C GLN A 3 -10.99 6.59 11.94
N PRO A 4 -11.57 7.54 11.18
CA PRO A 4 -13.01 7.68 11.12
C PRO A 4 -13.68 6.43 10.53
N PRO A 5 -14.86 6.05 11.03
CA PRO A 5 -15.60 4.92 10.48
C PRO A 5 -15.97 5.17 9.02
N LYS A 6 -15.84 4.14 8.17
CA LYS A 6 -16.19 4.17 6.74
C LYS A 6 -15.40 5.20 5.90
N SER A 7 -14.23 5.63 6.37
CA SER A 7 -13.33 6.54 5.66
C SER A 7 -12.00 5.87 5.27
N PRO A 8 -11.99 4.91 4.32
CA PRO A 8 -10.76 4.26 3.87
C PRO A 8 -9.77 5.24 3.23
N GLU A 9 -10.25 6.34 2.65
CA GLU A 9 -9.43 7.40 2.07
C GLU A 9 -8.53 8.12 3.07
N LEU A 10 -8.83 8.02 4.37
CA LEU A 10 -8.01 8.58 5.45
C LEU A 10 -7.06 7.56 6.07
N ASN A 11 -7.09 6.30 5.63
CA ASN A 11 -6.25 5.24 6.15
C ASN A 11 -4.97 5.08 5.31
N PRO A 12 -3.77 5.32 5.85
CA PRO A 12 -2.52 5.13 5.11
C PRO A 12 -2.30 3.69 4.64
N VAL A 13 -2.85 2.70 5.35
CA VAL A 13 -2.76 1.29 4.95
C VAL A 13 -3.53 1.03 3.66
N GLU A 14 -4.71 1.63 3.49
CA GLU A 14 -5.50 1.49 2.25
C GLU A 14 -4.78 2.13 1.04
N HIS A 15 -4.08 3.25 1.26
CA HIS A 15 -3.29 3.89 0.20
C HIS A 15 -2.08 3.05 -0.22
N LEU A 16 -1.43 2.36 0.73
CA LEU A 16 -0.38 1.38 0.42
C LEU A 16 -0.93 0.23 -0.42
N TRP A 17 -2.05 -0.38 -0.01
CA TRP A 17 -2.67 -1.47 -0.75
C TRP A 17 -3.15 -1.05 -2.13
N HIS A 18 -3.70 0.16 -2.25
CA HIS A 18 -4.05 0.75 -3.53
C HIS A 18 -2.82 0.88 -4.45
N HIS A 19 -1.68 1.35 -3.92
CA HIS A 19 -0.44 1.43 -4.68
C HIS A 19 0.05 0.05 -5.14
N VAL A 20 0.10 -0.94 -4.24
CA VAL A 20 0.51 -2.31 -4.56
C VAL A 20 -0.39 -2.90 -5.65
N ARG A 21 -1.71 -2.72 -5.56
CA ARG A 21 -2.65 -3.23 -6.57
C ARG A 21 -2.48 -2.56 -7.94
N GLU A 22 -2.39 -1.23 -7.97
CA GLU A 22 -2.34 -0.48 -9.24
C GLU A 22 -0.95 -0.47 -9.90
N LYS A 23 0.13 -0.55 -9.13
CA LYS A 23 1.51 -0.44 -9.63
C LYS A 23 2.30 -1.74 -9.55
N GLY A 24 1.93 -2.65 -8.66
CA GLY A 24 2.59 -3.93 -8.47
C GLY A 24 2.14 -5.02 -9.44
N ASN A 25 1.65 -4.68 -10.63
CA ASN A 25 1.25 -5.65 -11.67
C ASN A 25 0.23 -6.72 -11.22
N PHE A 26 -0.67 -6.39 -10.29
CA PHE A 26 -1.78 -7.29 -9.91
C PHE A 26 -2.99 -7.14 -10.83
N LYS A 27 -3.18 -5.95 -11.40
CA LYS A 27 -4.31 -5.67 -12.29
C LYS A 27 -4.15 -6.44 -13.59
N ASN A 28 -5.20 -7.19 -13.96
CA ASN A 28 -5.25 -8.02 -15.16
C ASN A 28 -4.17 -9.12 -15.21
N HIS A 29 -3.61 -9.49 -14.06
CA HIS A 29 -2.65 -10.58 -13.94
C HIS A 29 -3.32 -11.78 -13.28
N THR A 30 -3.12 -12.96 -13.84
CA THR A 30 -3.60 -14.23 -13.28
C THR A 30 -2.42 -15.03 -12.78
N PHE A 31 -2.51 -15.52 -11.55
CA PHE A 31 -1.50 -16.39 -10.95
C PHE A 31 -1.97 -17.85 -11.00
N HIS A 32 -1.02 -18.78 -11.11
CA HIS A 32 -1.31 -20.21 -11.17
C HIS A 32 -1.53 -20.84 -9.80
N SER A 33 -1.10 -20.18 -8.72
CA SER A 33 -1.27 -20.64 -7.34
C SER A 33 -1.27 -19.50 -6.33
N LEU A 34 -1.75 -19.77 -5.11
CA LEU A 34 -1.62 -18.82 -4.00
C LEU A 34 -0.16 -18.53 -3.62
N CYS A 35 0.73 -19.52 -3.72
CA CYS A 35 2.15 -19.34 -3.45
C CYS A 35 2.79 -18.30 -4.40
N GLU A 36 2.35 -18.28 -5.65
CA GLU A 36 2.81 -17.30 -6.63
C GLU A 36 2.29 -15.88 -6.30
N VAL A 37 1.03 -15.77 -5.85
CA VAL A 37 0.47 -14.50 -5.36
C VAL A 37 1.28 -13.97 -4.18
N GLU A 38 1.57 -14.82 -3.19
CA GLU A 38 2.33 -14.44 -2.00
C GLU A 38 3.76 -14.01 -2.34
N THR A 39 4.44 -14.79 -3.18
CA THR A 39 5.80 -14.50 -3.64
C THR A 39 5.86 -13.15 -4.38
N HIS A 40 4.90 -12.93 -5.28
CA HIS A 40 4.81 -11.68 -6.03
C HIS A 40 4.49 -10.50 -5.10
N LEU A 41 3.54 -10.67 -4.17
CA LEU A 41 3.20 -9.65 -3.18
C LEU A 41 4.42 -9.27 -2.31
N MET A 42 5.16 -10.25 -1.81
CA MET A 42 6.37 -9.99 -1.02
C MET A 42 7.41 -9.21 -1.83
N SER A 43 7.58 -9.55 -3.11
CA SER A 43 8.48 -8.82 -4.01
C SER A 43 8.06 -7.35 -4.16
N GLU A 44 6.78 -7.08 -4.41
CA GLU A 44 6.26 -5.71 -4.55
C GLU A 44 6.34 -4.91 -3.24
N LEU A 45 6.04 -5.55 -2.09
CA LEU A 45 6.19 -4.91 -0.78
C LEU A 45 7.66 -4.57 -0.48
N ASN A 46 8.61 -5.45 -0.81
CA ASN A 46 10.04 -5.19 -0.64
C ASN A 46 10.52 -4.03 -1.53
N LYS A 47 10.06 -3.95 -2.78
CA LYS A 47 10.35 -2.81 -3.67
C LYS A 47 9.81 -1.51 -3.07
N LEU A 48 8.58 -1.55 -2.56
CA LEU A 48 7.95 -0.39 -1.95
C LEU A 48 8.64 0.05 -0.66
N SER A 49 9.08 -0.88 0.19
CA SER A 49 9.79 -0.58 1.44
C SER A 49 11.16 0.08 1.20
N LEU A 50 11.80 -0.23 0.07
CA LEU A 50 13.05 0.40 -0.34
C LEU A 50 12.84 1.81 -0.96
N ASN A 51 11.62 2.16 -1.34
CA ASN A 51 11.26 3.44 -1.92
C ASN A 51 10.54 4.35 -0.91
N PHE A 52 11.33 4.86 0.05
CA PHE A 52 10.81 5.68 1.15
C PHE A 52 10.04 6.93 0.69
N GLU A 53 10.50 7.59 -0.38
CA GLU A 53 9.85 8.80 -0.87
C GLU A 53 8.45 8.51 -1.41
N THR A 54 8.27 7.39 -2.11
CA THR A 54 6.93 6.96 -2.57
C THR A 54 6.01 6.64 -1.41
N VAL A 55 6.49 5.85 -0.44
CA VAL A 55 5.72 5.50 0.78
C VAL A 55 5.29 6.76 1.52
N LYS A 56 6.21 7.70 1.72
CA LYS A 56 5.93 8.99 2.35
C LYS A 56 4.89 9.78 1.57
N ASN A 57 5.00 9.89 0.25
CA ASN A 57 4.07 10.69 -0.54
C ASN A 57 2.64 10.15 -0.56
N ILE A 58 2.45 8.82 -0.49
CA ILE A 58 1.12 8.21 -0.47
C ILE A 58 0.53 8.03 0.94
N THR A 59 1.35 8.09 1.99
CA THR A 59 0.89 7.90 3.39
C THR A 59 0.97 9.15 4.26
N ARG A 60 1.60 10.24 3.82
CA ARG A 60 1.78 11.45 4.65
C ARG A 60 0.55 12.34 4.68
N PHE A 61 -0.48 11.89 5.39
CA PHE A 61 -1.65 12.71 5.68
C PHE A 61 -1.33 13.86 6.63
N LYS A 62 -2.01 14.99 6.45
CA LYS A 62 -1.85 16.18 7.32
C LYS A 62 -2.09 15.85 8.79
N TRP A 63 -3.05 14.98 9.09
CA TRP A 63 -3.38 14.58 10.46
C TRP A 63 -2.29 13.72 11.12
N ILE A 64 -1.53 12.91 10.35
CA ILE A 64 -0.37 12.16 10.88
C ILE A 64 0.75 13.13 11.24
N LYS A 65 1.01 14.11 10.37
CA LYS A 65 2.04 15.15 10.60
C LYS A 65 1.79 15.99 11.85
N ASN A 66 0.53 16.17 12.25
CA ASN A 66 0.17 16.99 13.40
C ASN A 66 0.22 16.23 14.74
N ILE A 67 0.46 14.91 14.73
CA ILE A 67 0.53 14.06 15.92
C ILE A 67 1.98 13.67 16.28
N LEU A 68 2.90 13.75 15.31
CA LEU A 68 4.35 13.54 15.48
C LEU A 68 5.07 14.89 15.58
#